data_AF-A0A3D4P532-F1
#
_entry.id   AF-A0A3D4P532-F1
#
_cell.length_a   1.000
_cell.length_b   1.000
_cell.length_c   1.000
_cell.angle_alpha   90.00
_cell.angle_beta   90.00
_cell.angle_gamma   90.00
#
_symmetry.space_group_name_H-M   'P 1'
#
loop_
_entity.id
_entity.type
_entity.pdbx_description
1 polymer ?
#
loop_
_entity_poly.entity_id
_entity_poly.type
_entity_poly.pdbx_seq_one_letter_code
_entity_poly.pdbx_strand_id
1 'polypeptide(L)'
;LKFGSPAPGALAFVGASAAIYPEDYNEAGSIWDHFARHSVDYFNFGLSIQFATPVEDDRRFKHTGTTHVINYPTPAELAEHTSRLFATYNTSIPDQFRVDMFIKEYTERWAGEGKKFPSFVTVYLPNDHGAWERPEDGYPFRESYMADNDLALGRLVEFLSRSPYWKNMAIFVTEDDSQNGVDHVDAHRSLLMVISPWSKKGWVSHVHSSFGSIIKTAWHVLGLPYLNQYDGGAADLADMFSDQPDSSPYHALGADPRIFDPQKALDPLDEKFNWRALQESPLLDDPETIRGWMKEEKN
;
A
#
# COMPACT_ATOMS: atom_id res chain seq x y z
N LEU A 1 -29.58 -15.00 -11.27
CA LEU A 1 -30.52 -15.03 -10.12
C LEU A 1 -31.51 -13.89 -10.25
N LYS A 2 -32.77 -14.07 -9.84
CA LYS A 2 -33.90 -13.17 -10.17
C LYS A 2 -34.19 -12.21 -9.01
N PHE A 3 -34.32 -10.92 -9.29
CA PHE A 3 -34.78 -9.92 -8.31
C PHE A 3 -36.15 -10.35 -7.73
N GLY A 4 -36.29 -10.34 -6.40
CA GLY A 4 -37.51 -10.78 -5.70
C GLY A 4 -37.59 -12.27 -5.36
N SER A 5 -36.46 -12.99 -5.33
CA SER A 5 -36.43 -14.39 -4.90
C SER A 5 -36.77 -14.53 -3.40
N PRO A 6 -37.75 -15.38 -3.01
CA PRO A 6 -38.07 -15.67 -1.61
C PRO A 6 -37.16 -16.74 -0.99
N ALA A 7 -36.09 -17.16 -1.69
CA ALA A 7 -35.18 -18.18 -1.19
C ALA A 7 -34.42 -17.65 0.05
N PRO A 8 -34.44 -18.38 1.19
CA PRO A 8 -33.66 -18.00 2.37
C PRO A 8 -32.17 -18.10 2.02
N GLY A 9 -31.44 -16.98 2.15
CA GLY A 9 -29.97 -16.97 2.04
C GLY A 9 -29.35 -15.91 1.12
N ALA A 10 -30.13 -15.20 0.30
CA ALA A 10 -29.59 -14.17 -0.60
C ALA A 10 -30.16 -12.78 -0.28
N LEU A 11 -29.75 -12.21 0.85
CA LEU A 11 -30.19 -10.87 1.30
C LEU A 11 -29.40 -9.72 0.66
N ALA A 12 -28.23 -9.99 0.06
CA ALA A 12 -27.46 -9.00 -0.69
C ALA A 12 -26.59 -9.69 -1.75
N PHE A 13 -26.56 -9.12 -2.96
CA PHE A 13 -25.43 -9.30 -3.88
C PHE A 13 -24.43 -8.20 -3.48
N VAL A 14 -23.40 -8.56 -2.72
CA VAL A 14 -22.18 -7.75 -2.71
C VAL A 14 -21.61 -7.87 -4.11
N GLY A 15 -21.41 -6.75 -4.81
CA GLY A 15 -20.89 -6.72 -6.19
C GLY A 15 -19.48 -7.34 -6.29
N ALA A 16 -18.46 -6.53 -6.54
CA ALA A 16 -17.09 -6.99 -6.34
C ALA A 16 -16.87 -7.38 -4.87
N SER A 17 -16.12 -8.45 -4.63
CA SER A 17 -15.73 -8.83 -3.28
C SER A 17 -14.36 -9.50 -3.29
N ALA A 18 -13.48 -9.02 -2.41
CA ALA A 18 -12.20 -9.64 -2.10
C ALA A 18 -12.20 -10.25 -0.68
N ALA A 19 -13.39 -10.54 -0.13
CA ALA A 19 -13.52 -11.21 1.15
C ALA A 19 -13.30 -12.72 0.99
N ILE A 20 -12.64 -13.34 1.97
CA ILE A 20 -12.53 -14.79 2.03
C ILE A 20 -13.87 -15.32 2.55
N TYR A 21 -14.60 -16.06 1.72
CA TYR A 21 -15.80 -16.78 2.15
C TYR A 21 -15.43 -17.95 3.06
N PRO A 22 -16.17 -18.20 4.16
CA PRO A 22 -15.91 -19.37 5.01
C PRO A 22 -15.87 -20.69 4.22
N GLU A 23 -16.69 -20.79 3.17
CA GLU A 23 -16.71 -21.92 2.24
C GLU A 23 -15.53 -21.96 1.26
N ASP A 24 -14.88 -20.84 1.00
CA ASP A 24 -13.73 -20.69 0.08
C ASP A 24 -12.39 -20.71 0.84
N TYR A 25 -12.40 -21.01 2.14
CA TYR A 25 -11.17 -21.06 2.93
C TYR A 25 -10.30 -22.24 2.49
N ASN A 26 -9.13 -21.93 1.92
CA ASN A 26 -8.20 -22.94 1.45
C ASN A 26 -7.68 -23.81 2.62
N GLU A 27 -7.42 -25.10 2.35
CA GLU A 27 -6.89 -26.05 3.34
C GLU A 27 -5.60 -25.56 4.01
N ALA A 28 -4.72 -24.93 3.22
CA ALA A 28 -3.46 -24.37 3.71
C ALA A 28 -3.60 -23.00 4.40
N GLY A 29 -4.80 -22.42 4.40
CA GLY A 29 -5.09 -21.08 4.89
C GLY A 29 -4.67 -19.96 3.93
N SER A 30 -4.77 -18.74 4.44
CA SER A 30 -4.33 -17.50 3.80
C SER A 30 -2.83 -17.25 3.99
N ILE A 31 -2.31 -16.19 3.37
CA ILE A 31 -0.94 -15.70 3.60
C ILE A 31 -0.69 -15.39 5.09
N TRP A 32 -1.72 -14.89 5.79
CA TRP A 32 -1.64 -14.51 7.22
C TRP A 32 -1.44 -15.73 8.11
N ASP A 33 -2.18 -16.81 7.85
CA ASP A 33 -2.00 -18.09 8.56
C ASP A 33 -0.63 -18.70 8.26
N HIS A 34 -0.08 -18.43 7.09
CA HIS A 34 1.27 -18.88 6.74
C HIS A 34 2.33 -18.18 7.57
N PHE A 35 2.28 -16.85 7.67
CA PHE A 35 3.19 -16.10 8.53
C PHE A 35 3.08 -16.52 10.00
N ALA A 36 1.85 -16.65 10.51
CA ALA A 36 1.59 -17.07 11.88
C ALA A 36 2.18 -18.45 12.21
N ARG A 37 1.96 -19.44 11.33
CA ARG A 37 2.52 -20.80 11.50
C ARG A 37 4.04 -20.84 11.51
N HIS A 38 4.69 -19.87 10.87
CA HIS A 38 6.14 -19.80 10.77
C HIS A 38 6.77 -18.71 11.65
N SER A 39 6.00 -18.10 12.55
CA SER A 39 6.45 -17.07 13.48
C SER A 39 7.11 -15.88 12.78
N VAL A 40 6.63 -15.52 11.58
CA VAL A 40 7.04 -14.30 10.88
C VAL A 40 6.20 -13.15 11.40
N ASP A 41 6.85 -12.06 11.79
CA ASP A 41 6.17 -10.83 12.18
C ASP A 41 5.71 -10.08 10.94
N TYR A 42 4.43 -9.71 10.90
CA TYR A 42 3.81 -9.03 9.77
C TYR A 42 2.81 -7.98 10.24
N PHE A 43 2.54 -7.00 9.39
CA PHE A 43 1.52 -6.00 9.68
C PHE A 43 0.86 -5.46 8.42
N ASN A 44 -0.45 -5.28 8.47
CA ASN A 44 -1.26 -4.87 7.35
C ASN A 44 -1.73 -3.42 7.46
N PHE A 45 -1.50 -2.64 6.40
CA PHE A 45 -2.07 -1.32 6.19
C PHE A 45 -3.08 -1.35 5.04
N GLY A 46 -4.36 -1.42 5.39
CA GLY A 46 -5.46 -1.14 4.48
C GLY A 46 -6.05 -2.34 3.73
N LEU A 47 -5.36 -3.48 3.57
CA LEU A 47 -6.03 -4.67 3.01
C LEU A 47 -7.04 -5.21 4.03
N SER A 48 -8.26 -5.48 3.61
CA SER A 48 -9.31 -5.91 4.53
C SER A 48 -10.33 -6.76 3.80
N ILE A 49 -11.38 -7.16 4.51
CA ILE A 49 -12.59 -7.67 3.89
C ILE A 49 -13.17 -6.58 2.98
N GLN A 50 -12.99 -6.73 1.67
CA GLN A 50 -13.53 -5.78 0.70
C GLN A 50 -14.86 -6.32 0.19
N PHE A 51 -15.93 -5.64 0.59
CA PHE A 51 -17.24 -5.81 -0.02
C PHE A 51 -17.54 -4.57 -0.83
N ALA A 52 -18.13 -4.75 -2.01
CA ALA A 52 -18.77 -3.64 -2.69
C ALA A 52 -19.86 -3.08 -1.77
N THR A 53 -19.57 -1.93 -1.18
CA THR A 53 -20.49 -1.22 -0.29
C THR A 53 -21.08 -0.03 -1.03
N PRO A 54 -22.28 0.45 -0.66
CA PRO A 54 -22.83 1.66 -1.24
C PRO A 54 -22.09 2.94 -0.80
N VAL A 55 -21.00 2.83 -0.01
CA VAL A 55 -20.33 3.96 0.65
C VAL A 55 -18.80 3.81 0.53
N GLU A 56 -18.30 3.92 -0.70
CA GLU A 56 -16.87 3.79 -1.03
C GLU A 56 -16.23 5.14 -1.41
N ASP A 57 -17.00 6.22 -1.32
CA ASP A 57 -16.61 7.57 -1.74
C ASP A 57 -17.00 8.62 -0.68
N ASP A 58 -17.09 8.22 0.58
CA ASP A 58 -17.50 9.11 1.66
C ASP A 58 -16.37 9.41 2.64
N ARG A 59 -15.96 10.69 2.66
CA ARG A 59 -14.85 11.19 3.49
C ARG A 59 -15.10 11.09 4.99
N ARG A 60 -16.36 10.93 5.44
CA ARG A 60 -16.69 10.76 6.87
C ARG A 60 -16.02 9.52 7.46
N PHE A 61 -15.67 8.55 6.63
CA PHE A 61 -14.97 7.34 7.02
C PHE A 61 -13.45 7.44 6.86
N LYS A 62 -12.86 8.64 6.94
CA LYS A 62 -11.42 8.85 6.68
C LYS A 62 -10.45 7.93 7.44
N HIS A 63 -10.83 7.42 8.62
CA HIS A 63 -9.98 6.50 9.39
C HIS A 63 -10.27 5.01 9.14
N THR A 64 -11.45 4.66 8.61
CA THR A 64 -11.86 3.26 8.43
C THR A 64 -11.98 2.86 6.96
N GLY A 65 -12.10 3.81 6.04
CA GLY A 65 -12.35 3.59 4.61
C GLY A 65 -13.84 3.43 4.30
N THR A 66 -14.44 2.33 4.77
CA THR A 66 -15.87 2.03 4.52
C THR A 66 -16.58 1.58 5.81
N THR A 67 -17.89 1.35 5.72
CA THR A 67 -18.71 0.70 6.74
C THR A 67 -19.49 -0.47 6.14
N HIS A 68 -19.37 -1.64 6.76
CA HIS A 68 -20.13 -2.83 6.38
C HIS A 68 -21.48 -2.87 7.12
N VAL A 69 -22.55 -3.12 6.38
CA VAL A 69 -23.91 -3.25 6.92
C VAL A 69 -24.21 -4.68 7.44
N ILE A 70 -23.33 -5.62 7.16
CA ILE A 70 -23.39 -7.00 7.65
C ILE A 70 -22.18 -7.27 8.55
N ASN A 71 -22.39 -8.08 9.59
CA ASN A 71 -21.28 -8.62 10.36
C ASN A 71 -20.65 -9.76 9.57
N TYR A 72 -19.35 -9.67 9.30
CA TYR A 72 -18.63 -10.66 8.52
C TYR A 72 -17.35 -11.09 9.26
N PRO A 73 -17.07 -12.40 9.38
CA PRO A 73 -15.89 -12.86 10.10
C PRO A 73 -14.62 -12.42 9.37
N THR A 74 -13.76 -11.68 10.07
CA THR A 74 -12.40 -11.42 9.62
C THR A 74 -11.48 -12.50 10.20
N PRO A 75 -10.54 -13.08 9.42
CA PRO A 75 -9.54 -14.00 9.96
C PRO A 75 -8.83 -13.37 11.16
N ALA A 76 -8.69 -14.12 12.26
CA ALA A 76 -8.14 -13.61 13.52
C ALA A 76 -6.74 -13.01 13.33
N GLU A 77 -5.89 -13.72 12.58
CA GLU A 77 -4.55 -13.31 12.20
C GLU A 77 -4.53 -11.93 11.52
N LEU A 78 -5.44 -11.67 10.58
CA LEU A 78 -5.57 -10.35 9.95
C LEU A 78 -6.13 -9.30 10.93
N ALA A 79 -7.11 -9.66 11.75
CA ALA A 79 -7.75 -8.73 12.68
C ALA A 79 -6.81 -8.22 13.78
N GLU A 80 -5.86 -9.04 14.22
CA GLU A 80 -4.87 -8.68 15.25
C GLU A 80 -3.68 -7.89 14.67
N HIS A 81 -3.34 -8.11 13.40
CA HIS A 81 -2.17 -7.53 12.74
C HIS A 81 -2.51 -6.49 11.67
N THR A 82 -3.58 -5.71 11.88
CA THR A 82 -3.99 -4.64 10.95
C THR A 82 -4.04 -3.28 11.62
N SER A 83 -3.67 -2.24 10.86
CA SER A 83 -3.83 -0.86 11.29
C SER A 83 -5.29 -0.52 11.57
N ARG A 84 -5.50 0.32 12.59
CA ARG A 84 -6.78 0.97 12.91
C ARG A 84 -6.79 2.46 12.60
N LEU A 85 -5.67 2.99 12.11
CA LEU A 85 -5.49 4.40 11.72
C LEU A 85 -5.50 4.57 10.20
N PHE A 86 -5.05 3.55 9.47
CA PHE A 86 -4.93 3.53 8.03
C PHE A 86 -6.20 2.97 7.39
N ALA A 87 -6.90 3.80 6.64
CA ALA A 87 -8.16 3.45 6.00
C ALA A 87 -7.98 2.44 4.85
N THR A 88 -8.95 1.54 4.71
CA THR A 88 -9.08 0.66 3.53
C THR A 88 -9.56 1.42 2.29
N TYR A 89 -10.01 0.71 1.25
CA TYR A 89 -10.55 1.27 0.01
C TYR A 89 -11.59 2.36 0.28
N ASN A 90 -11.31 3.56 -0.23
CA ASN A 90 -12.24 4.67 -0.37
C ASN A 90 -11.51 5.78 -1.16
N THR A 91 -12.01 6.08 -2.36
CA THR A 91 -11.34 7.01 -3.28
C THR A 91 -11.57 8.49 -2.93
N SER A 92 -12.40 8.78 -1.92
CA SER A 92 -12.57 10.13 -1.35
C SER A 92 -11.61 10.43 -0.20
N ILE A 93 -10.76 9.47 0.16
CA ILE A 93 -9.64 9.67 1.08
C ILE A 93 -8.38 9.78 0.21
N PRO A 94 -7.64 10.90 0.28
CA PRO A 94 -6.37 11.01 -0.42
C PRO A 94 -5.34 10.01 0.06
N ASP A 95 -4.53 9.48 -0.86
CA ASP A 95 -3.44 8.58 -0.48
C ASP A 95 -2.36 9.33 0.31
N GLN A 96 -2.28 10.66 0.16
CA GLN A 96 -1.51 11.52 1.07
C GLN A 96 -1.87 11.34 2.55
N PHE A 97 -3.17 11.25 2.86
CA PHE A 97 -3.65 11.05 4.22
C PHE A 97 -3.29 9.65 4.73
N ARG A 98 -3.41 8.64 3.87
CA ARG A 98 -3.01 7.25 4.20
C ARG A 98 -1.52 7.18 4.56
N VAL A 99 -0.67 7.84 3.78
CA VAL A 99 0.77 7.91 4.06
C VAL A 99 1.05 8.64 5.38
N ASP A 100 0.31 9.70 5.70
CA ASP A 100 0.43 10.36 7.00
C ASP A 100 0.08 9.42 8.16
N MET A 101 -0.99 8.62 8.02
CA MET A 101 -1.37 7.63 9.03
C MET A 101 -0.34 6.49 9.14
N PHE A 102 0.23 6.05 8.02
CA PHE A 102 1.34 5.09 8.02
C PHE A 102 2.55 5.63 8.79
N ILE A 103 3.00 6.85 8.47
CA ILE A 103 4.16 7.48 9.11
C ILE A 103 3.91 7.69 10.59
N LYS A 104 2.71 8.14 10.97
CA LYS A 104 2.30 8.29 12.37
C LYS A 104 2.37 6.96 13.12
N GLU A 105 1.72 5.92 12.61
CA GLU A 105 1.70 4.61 13.26
C GLU A 105 3.10 3.99 13.31
N TYR A 106 3.89 4.14 12.24
CA TYR A 106 5.27 3.69 12.23
C TYR A 106 6.09 4.38 13.32
N THR A 107 5.94 5.70 13.45
CA THR A 107 6.70 6.48 14.42
C THR A 107 6.33 6.07 15.85
N GLU A 108 5.04 5.87 16.12
CA GLU A 108 4.56 5.43 17.43
C GLU A 108 5.05 4.02 17.78
N ARG A 109 4.99 3.08 16.83
CA ARG A 109 5.19 1.64 17.10
C ARG A 109 6.59 1.12 16.84
N TRP A 110 7.33 1.68 15.88
CA TRP A 110 8.59 1.10 15.41
C TRP A 110 9.76 2.08 15.28
N ALA A 111 9.54 3.40 15.44
CA ALA A 111 10.64 4.34 15.59
C ALA A 111 11.24 4.30 17.01
N GLY A 112 12.56 4.45 17.07
CA GLY A 112 13.35 4.44 18.31
C GLY A 112 14.17 3.17 18.51
N GLU A 113 15.11 3.23 19.45
CA GLU A 113 16.01 2.11 19.75
C GLU A 113 15.26 0.90 20.29
N GLY A 114 15.71 -0.30 19.89
CA GLY A 114 15.17 -1.58 20.37
C GLY A 114 13.80 -1.97 19.80
N LYS A 115 13.13 -1.10 19.05
CA LYS A 115 11.91 -1.45 18.32
C LYS A 115 12.26 -2.16 17.00
N LYS A 116 11.38 -3.05 16.56
CA LYS A 116 11.55 -3.82 15.33
C LYS A 116 10.35 -3.59 14.42
N PHE A 117 10.60 -3.14 13.21
CA PHE A 117 9.59 -3.10 12.15
C PHE A 117 9.28 -4.53 11.68
N PRO A 118 8.01 -4.86 11.34
CA PRO A 118 7.63 -6.19 10.90
C PRO A 118 8.42 -6.64 9.67
N SER A 119 8.60 -7.96 9.53
CA SER A 119 9.38 -8.54 8.42
C SER A 119 8.61 -8.54 7.10
N PHE A 120 7.28 -8.49 7.16
CA PHE A 120 6.41 -8.33 5.99
C PHE A 120 5.34 -7.27 6.27
N VAL A 121 5.17 -6.33 5.35
CA VAL A 121 4.18 -5.27 5.48
C VAL A 121 3.43 -5.12 4.17
N THR A 122 2.10 -5.07 4.24
CA THR A 122 1.25 -4.68 3.12
C THR A 122 0.81 -3.24 3.29
N VAL A 123 0.77 -2.48 2.20
CA VAL A 123 0.27 -1.10 2.18
C VAL A 123 -0.64 -0.94 0.97
N TYR A 124 -1.86 -0.47 1.20
CA TYR A 124 -2.86 -0.27 0.16
C TYR A 124 -3.07 1.22 -0.12
N LEU A 125 -2.72 1.67 -1.32
CA LEU A 125 -2.92 3.04 -1.82
C LEU A 125 -3.94 2.99 -2.96
N PRO A 126 -5.25 3.08 -2.68
CA PRO A 126 -6.31 2.73 -3.64
C PRO A 126 -6.66 3.82 -4.66
N ASN A 127 -6.02 5.00 -4.65
CA ASN A 127 -6.42 6.03 -5.61
C ASN A 127 -5.95 5.72 -7.04
N ASP A 128 -5.07 4.75 -7.26
CA ASP A 128 -4.78 4.17 -8.57
C ASP A 128 -6.01 3.57 -9.28
N HIS A 129 -7.03 3.18 -8.52
CA HIS A 129 -8.32 2.75 -9.07
C HIS A 129 -9.08 3.88 -9.78
N GLY A 130 -8.89 5.13 -9.34
CA GLY A 130 -9.58 6.31 -9.83
C GLY A 130 -11.09 6.36 -9.52
N ALA A 131 -11.66 7.54 -9.68
CA ALA A 131 -13.11 7.77 -9.54
C ALA A 131 -13.58 8.91 -10.46
N TRP A 132 -14.83 9.34 -10.29
CA TRP A 132 -15.37 10.50 -11.01
C TRP A 132 -14.60 11.78 -10.67
N GLU A 133 -14.58 12.73 -11.60
CA GLU A 133 -14.00 14.05 -11.36
C GLU A 133 -14.74 14.74 -10.21
N ARG A 134 -13.98 15.22 -9.23
CA ARG A 134 -14.46 16.00 -8.08
C ARG A 134 -13.55 17.22 -7.88
N PRO A 135 -13.66 18.25 -8.73
CA PRO A 135 -12.77 19.41 -8.67
C PRO A 135 -12.75 20.12 -7.31
N GLU A 136 -13.91 20.20 -6.65
CA GLU A 136 -14.06 20.81 -5.32
C GLU A 136 -13.33 20.04 -4.21
N ASP A 137 -12.99 18.77 -4.46
CA ASP A 137 -12.28 17.90 -3.53
C ASP A 137 -10.81 17.69 -3.92
N GLY A 138 -10.27 18.52 -4.83
CA GLY A 138 -8.88 18.41 -5.28
C GLY A 138 -8.62 17.36 -6.37
N TYR A 139 -9.67 16.74 -6.92
CA TYR A 139 -9.58 15.77 -8.03
C TYR A 139 -10.26 16.30 -9.31
N PRO A 140 -9.73 17.34 -9.94
CA PRO A 140 -10.34 17.94 -11.13
C PRO A 140 -10.34 17.03 -12.36
N PHE A 141 -9.47 16.02 -12.41
CA PHE A 141 -9.34 15.06 -13.52
C PHE A 141 -9.26 13.63 -12.97
N ARG A 142 -9.50 12.63 -13.83
CA ARG A 142 -9.23 11.22 -13.47
C ARG A 142 -7.74 10.98 -13.19
N GLU A 143 -6.88 11.68 -13.92
CA GLU A 143 -5.43 11.66 -13.78
C GLU A 143 -4.95 12.25 -12.45
N SER A 144 -5.78 13.10 -11.80
CA SER A 144 -5.47 13.64 -10.47
C SER A 144 -5.36 12.53 -9.41
N TYR A 145 -6.13 11.45 -9.56
CA TYR A 145 -6.04 10.29 -8.66
C TYR A 145 -4.72 9.54 -8.84
N MET A 146 -4.21 9.43 -10.08
CA MET A 146 -2.90 8.80 -10.34
C MET A 146 -1.77 9.66 -9.78
N ALA A 147 -1.88 10.98 -9.95
CA ALA A 147 -0.89 11.91 -9.40
C ALA A 147 -0.88 11.91 -7.86
N ASP A 148 -2.03 11.69 -7.22
CA ASP A 148 -2.10 11.47 -5.77
C ASP A 148 -1.40 10.16 -5.37
N ASN A 149 -1.74 9.06 -6.04
CA ASN A 149 -1.16 7.75 -5.77
C ASN A 149 0.36 7.72 -5.96
N ASP A 150 0.86 8.28 -7.07
CA ASP A 150 2.30 8.38 -7.38
C ASP A 150 3.06 9.22 -6.33
N LEU A 151 2.50 10.37 -5.95
CA LEU A 151 3.07 11.20 -4.89
C LEU A 151 3.07 10.45 -3.54
N ALA A 152 1.99 9.75 -3.21
CA ALA A 152 1.88 8.99 -1.97
C ALA A 152 2.91 7.84 -1.92
N LEU A 153 3.02 7.06 -3.00
CA LEU A 153 4.03 6.02 -3.13
C LEU A 153 5.43 6.61 -3.00
N GLY A 154 5.70 7.72 -3.70
CA GLY A 154 6.99 8.41 -3.63
C GLY A 154 7.35 8.84 -2.21
N ARG A 155 6.39 9.42 -1.47
CA ARG A 155 6.56 9.82 -0.06
C ARG A 155 6.79 8.63 0.87
N LEU A 156 6.05 7.54 0.67
CA LEU A 156 6.23 6.31 1.43
C LEU A 156 7.64 5.73 1.22
N VAL A 157 8.09 5.65 -0.03
CA VAL A 157 9.43 5.17 -0.39
C VAL A 157 10.52 6.11 0.15
N GLU A 158 10.36 7.43 0.04
CA GLU A 158 11.31 8.39 0.63
C GLU A 158 11.43 8.16 2.14
N PHE A 159 10.31 8.07 2.86
CA PHE A 159 10.29 7.82 4.30
C PHE A 159 10.99 6.50 4.66
N LEU A 160 10.63 5.40 3.99
CA LEU A 160 11.20 4.08 4.24
C LEU A 160 12.68 4.00 3.87
N SER A 161 13.11 4.69 2.81
CA SER A 161 14.51 4.71 2.36
C SER A 161 15.46 5.42 3.34
N ARG A 162 14.90 6.29 4.19
CA ARG A 162 15.62 6.96 5.29
C ARG A 162 15.54 6.20 6.61
N SER A 163 14.77 5.13 6.67
CA SER A 163 14.65 4.30 7.86
C SER A 163 15.92 3.45 8.08
N PRO A 164 16.22 3.03 9.33
CA PRO A 164 17.32 2.11 9.60
C PRO A 164 17.12 0.72 8.96
N TYR A 165 15.92 0.42 8.46
CA TYR A 165 15.55 -0.85 7.84
C TYR A 165 15.87 -0.88 6.33
N TRP A 166 16.08 0.26 5.67
CA TRP A 166 16.19 0.37 4.21
C TRP A 166 17.17 -0.62 3.57
N LYS A 167 18.36 -0.78 4.18
CA LYS A 167 19.42 -1.69 3.71
C LYS A 167 18.97 -3.15 3.54
N ASN A 168 17.91 -3.57 4.23
CA ASN A 168 17.37 -4.93 4.23
C ASN A 168 15.93 -4.96 3.71
N MET A 169 15.51 -3.96 2.95
CA MET A 169 14.12 -3.80 2.50
C MET A 169 14.00 -4.06 1.00
N ALA A 170 12.90 -4.71 0.62
CA ALA A 170 12.42 -4.75 -0.75
C ALA A 170 10.94 -4.36 -0.75
N ILE A 171 10.58 -3.40 -1.58
CA ILE A 171 9.21 -2.93 -1.78
C ILE A 171 8.77 -3.41 -3.16
N PHE A 172 7.68 -4.16 -3.20
CA PHE A 172 7.04 -4.63 -4.42
C PHE A 172 5.77 -3.80 -4.63
N VAL A 173 5.63 -3.18 -5.80
CA VAL A 173 4.46 -2.37 -6.15
C VAL A 173 3.76 -3.01 -7.34
N THR A 174 2.47 -3.26 -7.20
CA THR A 174 1.58 -3.85 -8.21
C THR A 174 0.17 -3.34 -7.95
N GLU A 175 -0.69 -3.39 -8.97
CA GLU A 175 -2.13 -3.15 -8.83
C GLU A 175 -2.84 -4.47 -8.48
N ASP A 176 -4.10 -4.40 -8.04
CA ASP A 176 -4.92 -5.57 -7.69
C ASP A 176 -5.50 -6.27 -8.93
N ASP A 177 -5.85 -5.52 -9.97
CA ASP A 177 -6.18 -6.00 -11.30
C ASP A 177 -5.75 -4.98 -12.39
N SER A 178 -6.11 -5.21 -13.66
CA SER A 178 -5.80 -4.29 -14.77
C SER A 178 -6.95 -3.29 -15.03
N GLN A 179 -8.01 -3.35 -14.23
CA GLN A 179 -9.27 -2.63 -14.33
C GLN A 179 -9.82 -2.57 -15.76
N ASN A 180 -9.83 -1.38 -16.36
CA ASN A 180 -10.31 -1.14 -17.72
C ASN A 180 -9.15 -1.02 -18.73
N GLY A 181 -7.94 -1.36 -18.29
CA GLY A 181 -6.74 -1.36 -19.11
C GLY A 181 -6.87 -2.35 -20.25
N VAL A 182 -6.52 -1.90 -21.45
CA VAL A 182 -6.41 -2.77 -22.62
C VAL A 182 -4.95 -2.82 -23.01
N ASP A 183 -4.37 -4.00 -22.89
CA ASP A 183 -2.99 -4.26 -23.25
C ASP A 183 -2.90 -5.14 -24.49
N HIS A 184 -1.91 -4.87 -25.34
CA HIS A 184 -1.74 -5.57 -26.62
C HIS A 184 -1.18 -6.99 -26.49
N VAL A 185 -0.65 -7.37 -25.32
CA VAL A 185 -0.12 -8.71 -25.04
C VAL A 185 -1.16 -9.55 -24.31
N ASP A 186 -1.70 -9.05 -23.19
CA ASP A 186 -2.74 -9.72 -22.41
C ASP A 186 -3.55 -8.69 -21.62
N ALA A 187 -4.88 -8.74 -21.70
CA ALA A 187 -5.77 -7.78 -21.04
C ALA A 187 -5.64 -7.73 -19.50
N HIS A 188 -5.05 -8.75 -18.87
CA HIS A 188 -4.80 -8.83 -17.44
C HIS A 188 -3.36 -8.43 -17.05
N ARG A 189 -2.54 -7.97 -18.02
CA ARG A 189 -1.19 -7.49 -17.70
C ARG A 189 -1.29 -6.19 -16.88
N SER A 190 -0.63 -6.19 -15.73
CA SER A 190 -0.49 -5.03 -14.84
C SER A 190 0.99 -4.65 -14.66
N LEU A 191 1.26 -3.57 -13.92
CA LEU A 191 2.57 -3.09 -13.55
C LEU A 191 3.17 -3.91 -12.41
N LEU A 192 4.50 -4.07 -12.42
CA LEU A 192 5.25 -4.60 -11.28
C LEU A 192 6.57 -3.82 -11.15
N MET A 193 6.77 -3.18 -10.01
CA MET A 193 8.02 -2.48 -9.68
C MET A 193 8.68 -3.13 -8.46
N VAL A 194 10.00 -3.20 -8.49
CA VAL A 194 10.83 -3.61 -7.33
C VAL A 194 11.70 -2.43 -6.94
N ILE A 195 11.51 -1.94 -5.72
CA ILE A 195 12.23 -0.80 -5.15
C ILE A 195 13.01 -1.30 -3.93
N SER A 196 14.33 -1.29 -4.02
CA SER A 196 15.22 -1.83 -3.00
C SER A 196 16.64 -1.33 -3.22
N PRO A 197 17.51 -1.26 -2.18
CA PRO A 197 18.94 -1.13 -2.39
C PRO A 197 19.50 -2.23 -3.29
N TRP A 198 18.88 -3.41 -3.27
CA TRP A 198 19.31 -4.59 -4.02
C TRP A 198 18.70 -4.66 -5.41
N SER A 199 17.82 -3.72 -5.82
CA SER A 199 17.21 -3.74 -7.14
C SER A 199 18.20 -3.33 -8.24
N LYS A 200 18.12 -3.97 -9.41
CA LYS A 200 18.91 -3.54 -10.58
C LYS A 200 18.39 -2.21 -11.11
N LYS A 201 19.26 -1.20 -11.19
CA LYS A 201 18.91 0.13 -11.73
C LYS A 201 18.73 0.09 -13.24
N GLY A 202 17.65 0.70 -13.74
CA GLY A 202 17.36 0.80 -15.17
C GLY A 202 17.12 -0.56 -15.84
N TRP A 203 16.71 -1.57 -15.07
CA TRP A 203 16.45 -2.92 -15.56
C TRP A 203 14.97 -3.14 -15.84
N VAL A 204 14.68 -3.84 -16.93
CA VAL A 204 13.35 -4.33 -17.28
C VAL A 204 13.42 -5.84 -17.37
N SER A 205 12.72 -6.52 -16.47
CA SER A 205 12.60 -7.99 -16.54
C SER A 205 11.71 -8.40 -17.69
N HIS A 206 12.06 -9.52 -18.32
CA HIS A 206 11.23 -10.19 -19.33
C HIS A 206 10.78 -11.58 -18.88
N VAL A 207 10.99 -11.90 -17.59
CA VAL A 207 10.45 -13.11 -16.98
C VAL A 207 8.93 -12.99 -16.92
N HIS A 208 8.22 -14.08 -17.23
CA HIS A 208 6.77 -14.12 -17.07
C HIS A 208 6.42 -14.18 -15.58
N SER A 209 6.07 -13.03 -15.03
CA SER A 209 5.74 -12.85 -13.61
C SER A 209 4.23 -12.73 -13.40
N SER A 210 3.77 -13.18 -12.24
CA SER A 210 2.38 -13.07 -11.78
C SER A 210 2.35 -12.67 -10.31
N PHE A 211 1.17 -12.51 -9.69
CA PHE A 211 1.07 -12.34 -8.24
C PHE A 211 1.80 -13.45 -7.47
N GLY A 212 1.73 -14.69 -7.96
CA GLY A 212 2.48 -15.81 -7.40
C GLY A 212 3.99 -15.60 -7.39
N SER A 213 4.54 -14.79 -8.31
CA SER A 213 5.97 -14.45 -8.36
C SER A 213 6.40 -13.52 -7.24
N ILE A 214 5.56 -12.54 -6.90
CA ILE A 214 5.78 -11.64 -5.76
C ILE A 214 5.80 -12.48 -4.47
N ILE A 215 4.77 -13.31 -4.30
CA ILE A 215 4.60 -14.19 -3.14
C ILE A 215 5.76 -15.20 -3.02
N LYS A 216 6.15 -15.86 -4.10
CA LYS A 216 7.31 -16.76 -4.15
C LYS A 216 8.60 -16.07 -3.75
N THR A 217 8.83 -14.86 -4.24
CA THR A 217 10.02 -14.07 -3.90
C THR A 217 10.01 -13.69 -2.42
N ALA A 218 8.86 -13.31 -1.87
CA ALA A 218 8.71 -13.07 -0.43
C ALA A 218 9.03 -14.32 0.41
N TRP A 219 8.59 -15.51 -0.04
CA TRP A 219 8.96 -16.79 0.60
C TRP A 219 10.45 -17.03 0.61
N HIS A 220 11.15 -16.78 -0.49
CA HIS A 220 12.61 -16.91 -0.55
C HIS A 220 13.32 -15.94 0.39
N VAL A 221 12.89 -14.67 0.42
CA VAL A 221 13.48 -13.64 1.29
C VAL A 221 13.26 -13.97 2.77
N LEU A 222 12.08 -14.48 3.13
CA LEU A 222 11.73 -14.83 4.51
C LEU A 222 12.19 -16.24 4.93
N GLY A 223 12.70 -17.06 4.00
CA GLY A 223 13.09 -18.44 4.26
C GLY A 223 11.92 -19.38 4.55
N LEU A 224 10.75 -19.11 3.95
CA LEU A 224 9.53 -19.87 4.15
C LEU A 224 9.30 -20.93 3.06
N PRO A 225 8.61 -22.05 3.37
CA PRO A 225 8.12 -22.96 2.35
C PRO A 225 7.01 -22.31 1.53
N TYR A 226 6.71 -22.87 0.36
CA TYR A 226 5.59 -22.39 -0.45
C TYR A 226 4.25 -22.76 0.20
N LEU A 227 3.30 -21.83 0.21
CA LEU A 227 1.97 -22.06 0.78
C LEU A 227 1.18 -23.12 -0.02
N ASN A 228 1.32 -23.11 -1.35
CA ASN A 228 0.62 -24.01 -2.26
C ASN A 228 1.39 -24.19 -3.59
N GLN A 229 0.84 -25.01 -4.51
CA GLN A 229 1.47 -25.31 -5.81
C GLN A 229 1.55 -24.10 -6.77
N TYR A 230 0.64 -23.13 -6.67
CA TYR A 230 0.63 -21.93 -7.50
C TYR A 230 1.84 -21.06 -7.18
N ASP A 231 2.10 -20.85 -5.90
CA ASP A 231 3.30 -20.15 -5.41
C ASP A 231 4.57 -20.92 -5.83
N GLY A 232 4.60 -22.23 -5.61
CA GLY A 232 5.78 -23.05 -5.92
C GLY A 232 6.10 -23.10 -7.42
N GLY A 233 5.07 -23.11 -8.27
CA GLY A 233 5.16 -23.17 -9.73
C GLY A 233 5.42 -21.83 -10.42
N ALA A 234 5.22 -20.69 -9.74
CA ALA A 234 5.50 -19.37 -10.31
C ALA A 234 7.00 -19.14 -10.57
N ALA A 235 7.35 -18.25 -11.49
CA ALA A 235 8.71 -17.70 -11.57
C ALA A 235 8.98 -16.84 -10.32
N ASP A 236 10.23 -16.75 -9.85
CA ASP A 236 10.61 -15.74 -8.87
C ASP A 236 11.09 -14.44 -9.57
N LEU A 237 11.35 -13.40 -8.79
CA LEU A 237 11.80 -12.09 -9.27
C LEU A 237 13.32 -11.90 -9.10
N ALA A 238 14.10 -12.97 -8.94
CA ALA A 238 15.53 -12.86 -8.66
C ALA A 238 16.31 -12.11 -9.75
N ASP A 239 15.83 -12.14 -11.00
CA ASP A 239 16.45 -11.42 -12.11
C ASP A 239 16.37 -9.89 -11.96
N MET A 240 15.49 -9.37 -11.11
CA MET A 240 15.35 -7.94 -10.79
C MET A 240 16.31 -7.48 -9.68
N PHE A 241 17.03 -8.40 -9.03
CA PHE A 241 17.97 -8.11 -7.94
C PHE A 241 19.44 -8.21 -8.36
N SER A 242 20.28 -7.47 -7.66
CA SER A 242 21.73 -7.34 -7.81
C SER A 242 22.43 -7.74 -6.52
N ASP A 243 23.68 -8.18 -6.60
CA ASP A 243 24.56 -8.40 -5.44
C ASP A 243 25.32 -7.13 -5.02
N GLN A 244 25.17 -6.04 -5.79
CA GLN A 244 25.73 -4.71 -5.49
C GLN A 244 24.61 -3.80 -4.97
N PRO A 245 24.49 -3.59 -3.64
CA PRO A 245 23.46 -2.75 -3.09
C PRO A 245 23.78 -1.26 -3.29
N ASP A 246 22.75 -0.47 -3.55
CA ASP A 246 22.78 0.99 -3.51
C ASP A 246 21.79 1.51 -2.47
N SER A 247 22.30 1.86 -1.29
CA SER A 247 21.49 2.36 -0.18
C SER A 247 21.21 3.86 -0.24
N SER A 248 21.38 4.52 -1.39
CA SER A 248 20.99 5.92 -1.53
C SER A 248 19.51 6.10 -1.19
N PRO A 249 19.16 7.12 -0.38
CA PRO A 249 17.77 7.46 -0.12
C PRO A 249 17.06 7.86 -1.42
N TYR A 250 15.78 7.55 -1.50
CA TYR A 250 14.90 8.05 -2.54
C TYR A 250 14.37 9.43 -2.16
N HIS A 251 14.22 10.30 -3.16
CA HIS A 251 13.62 11.62 -3.01
C HIS A 251 12.34 11.68 -3.82
N ALA A 252 11.22 11.89 -3.14
CA ALA A 252 9.92 11.98 -3.79
C ALA A 252 9.86 13.21 -4.70
N LEU A 253 9.23 13.04 -5.86
CA LEU A 253 8.93 14.17 -6.75
C LEU A 253 7.54 14.72 -6.41
N GLY A 254 7.40 16.04 -6.44
CA GLY A 254 6.10 16.68 -6.28
C GLY A 254 5.20 16.43 -7.48
N ALA A 255 3.89 16.31 -7.24
CA ALA A 255 2.89 16.29 -8.31
C ALA A 255 2.83 17.64 -9.04
N ASP A 256 2.47 17.62 -10.33
CA ASP A 256 2.19 18.85 -11.08
C ASP A 256 0.91 19.51 -10.52
N PRO A 257 0.98 20.73 -9.97
CA PRO A 257 -0.16 21.39 -9.33
C PRO A 257 -1.29 21.73 -10.32
N ARG A 258 -1.04 21.66 -11.63
CA ARG A 258 -2.07 21.80 -12.66
C ARG A 258 -2.94 20.54 -12.79
N ILE A 259 -2.41 19.38 -12.40
CA ILE A 259 -3.09 18.08 -12.45
C ILE A 259 -3.62 17.71 -11.07
N PHE A 260 -2.81 17.90 -10.02
CA PHE A 260 -3.18 17.55 -8.65
C PHE A 260 -2.54 18.51 -7.64
N ASP A 261 -3.39 19.15 -6.84
CA ASP A 261 -2.98 19.98 -5.70
C ASP A 261 -3.28 19.20 -4.43
N PRO A 262 -2.25 18.66 -3.75
CA PRO A 262 -2.48 17.76 -2.65
C PRO A 262 -3.02 18.47 -1.40
N GLN A 263 -2.82 19.80 -1.25
CA GLN A 263 -3.45 20.54 -0.15
C GLN A 263 -4.97 20.61 -0.36
N LYS A 264 -5.43 20.87 -1.59
CA LYS A 264 -6.87 20.88 -1.89
C LYS A 264 -7.54 19.54 -1.65
N ALA A 265 -6.82 18.43 -1.85
CA ALA A 265 -7.33 17.10 -1.56
C ALA A 265 -7.46 16.84 -0.04
N LEU A 266 -6.57 17.41 0.77
CA LEU A 266 -6.57 17.28 2.23
C LEU A 266 -7.50 18.27 2.94
N ASP A 267 -7.77 19.45 2.37
CA ASP A 267 -8.66 20.48 2.93
C ASP A 267 -10.05 19.93 3.35
N PRO A 268 -10.74 19.13 2.51
CA PRO A 268 -11.94 18.36 2.87
C PRO A 268 -11.92 17.58 4.18
N LEU A 269 -10.73 17.18 4.64
CA LEU A 269 -10.53 16.36 5.82
C LEU A 269 -10.13 17.19 7.06
N ASP A 270 -10.03 18.51 6.91
CA ASP A 270 -9.46 19.46 7.88
C ASP A 270 -8.00 19.14 8.26
N GLU A 271 -7.24 18.57 7.32
CA GLU A 271 -5.87 18.10 7.58
C GLU A 271 -4.83 19.17 7.23
N LYS A 272 -3.89 19.40 8.16
CA LYS A 272 -2.80 20.37 8.00
C LYS A 272 -1.53 19.63 7.64
N PHE A 273 -1.06 19.81 6.41
CA PHE A 273 0.18 19.22 5.94
C PHE A 273 1.26 20.27 5.69
N ASN A 274 2.51 19.96 6.07
CA ASN A 274 3.65 20.85 5.80
C ASN A 274 4.33 20.49 4.48
N TRP A 275 3.80 21.00 3.36
CA TRP A 275 4.35 20.75 2.02
C TRP A 275 5.80 21.24 1.84
N ARG A 276 6.22 22.24 2.62
CA ARG A 276 7.62 22.72 2.56
C ARG A 276 8.60 21.68 3.06
N ALA A 277 8.23 20.86 4.06
CA ALA A 277 9.09 19.79 4.55
C ALA A 277 9.39 18.72 3.47
N LEU A 278 8.49 18.52 2.51
CA LEU A 278 8.72 17.61 1.37
C LEU A 278 9.79 18.19 0.42
N GLN A 279 9.79 19.51 0.21
CA GLN A 279 10.76 20.20 -0.65
C GLN A 279 12.09 20.49 0.06
N GLU A 280 12.05 20.66 1.38
CA GLU A 280 13.16 21.04 2.24
C GLU A 280 13.80 19.83 2.94
N SER A 281 13.37 18.60 2.65
CA SER A 281 13.86 17.38 3.30
C SER A 281 15.39 17.34 3.22
N PRO A 282 16.11 17.59 4.33
CA PRO A 282 17.54 17.83 4.24
C PRO A 282 18.25 16.56 3.78
N LEU A 283 19.39 16.75 3.10
CA LEU A 283 20.38 15.69 2.97
C LEU A 283 20.74 15.25 4.40
N LEU A 284 20.58 13.95 4.68
CA LEU A 284 21.03 13.40 5.96
C LEU A 284 22.53 13.74 6.08
N ASP A 285 22.94 14.34 7.20
CA ASP A 285 24.29 14.83 7.48
C ASP A 285 24.72 16.11 6.74
N ASP A 286 23.80 17.00 6.33
CA ASP A 286 24.18 18.37 5.98
C ASP A 286 24.69 19.13 7.24
N PRO A 287 25.99 19.49 7.31
CA PRO A 287 26.54 20.15 8.49
C PRO A 287 25.96 21.54 8.72
N GLU A 288 25.42 22.20 7.68
CA GLU A 288 24.74 23.49 7.81
C GLU A 288 23.37 23.34 8.49
N THR A 289 22.57 22.35 8.08
CA THR A 289 21.28 22.01 8.71
C THR A 289 21.45 21.60 10.18
N ILE A 290 22.42 20.75 10.49
CA ILE A 290 22.73 20.35 11.88
C ILE A 290 23.14 21.56 12.73
N ARG A 291 23.95 22.48 12.17
CA ARG A 291 24.31 23.74 12.86
C ARG A 291 23.14 24.69 13.03
N GLY A 292 22.15 24.65 12.13
CA GLY A 292 20.90 25.41 12.24
C GLY A 292 20.07 24.95 13.44
N TRP A 293 19.82 23.64 13.55
CA TRP A 293 19.06 23.05 14.66
C TRP A 293 19.72 23.29 16.03
N MET A 294 21.05 23.22 16.10
CA MET A 294 21.80 23.53 17.34
C MET A 294 21.73 25.00 17.77
N LYS A 295 21.35 25.92 16.88
CA LYS A 295 21.16 27.34 17.21
C LYS A 295 19.73 27.63 17.69
N GLU A 296 18.74 26.92 17.17
CA GLU A 296 17.34 27.08 17.59
C GLU A 296 17.09 26.52 19.00
N GLU A 297 17.78 25.46 19.43
CA GLU A 297 17.67 24.93 20.80
C GLU A 297 18.25 25.84 21.90
N LYS A 298 18.95 26.93 21.53
CA LYS A 298 19.57 27.86 22.49
C LYS A 298 18.78 29.14 22.74
N ASN A 299 17.60 29.31 22.14
CA ASN A 299 16.72 30.47 22.32
C ASN A 299 15.37 30.07 22.92
#